data_AF-A0A7X2HS95-F1
#
_entry.id   AF-A0A7X2HS95-F1
#
_cell.length_a   1.000
_cell.length_b   1.000
_cell.length_c   1.000
_cell.angle_alpha   90.00
_cell.angle_beta   90.00
_cell.angle_gamma   90.00
#
_symmetry.space_group_name_H-M   'P 1'
#
loop_
_entity.id
_entity.type
_entity.pdbx_description
1 polymer ?
#
loop_
_entity_poly.entity_id
_entity_poly.type
_entity_poly.pdbx_seq_one_letter_code
_entity_poly.pdbx_strand_id
1 'polypeptide(L)'
;MLPMKSFARFFYALLLAAVLPASAFAAPTAYNFGWTTAGAEMVKPFQVFDDGQYIYVQFDDPAHVPAILTETPNGTALLSWRRSYPYIVISYPANVLIFRTGNQEARATRWYVDGVPQVVLRGTAAPVKTTGAAASQGNE
;
A
#
# COMPACT_ATOMS: atom_id res chain seq x y z
N MET A 1 -48.81 -61.96 15.41
CA MET A 1 -48.00 -62.44 16.56
C MET A 1 -46.54 -62.10 16.25
N LEU A 2 -46.01 -61.03 16.84
CA LEU A 2 -44.55 -60.72 16.94
C LEU A 2 -43.89 -61.75 17.90
N PRO A 3 -42.54 -61.87 18.07
CA PRO A 3 -41.45 -60.88 17.91
C PRO A 3 -40.19 -61.50 17.21
N MET A 4 -38.96 -60.99 17.12
CA MET A 4 -38.16 -60.11 17.98
C MET A 4 -36.78 -59.88 17.31
N LYS A 5 -36.23 -58.66 17.36
CA LYS A 5 -34.90 -58.30 17.92
C LYS A 5 -34.30 -57.03 17.28
N SER A 6 -34.06 -56.08 18.19
CA SER A 6 -33.35 -54.82 18.08
C SER A 6 -31.99 -54.89 17.36
N PHE A 7 -31.64 -53.86 16.59
CA PHE A 7 -30.23 -53.47 16.45
C PHE A 7 -30.06 -51.95 16.28
N ALA A 8 -29.37 -51.38 17.26
CA ALA A 8 -28.50 -50.20 17.29
C ALA A 8 -28.81 -48.99 16.38
N ARG A 9 -29.10 -47.87 17.07
CA ARG A 9 -28.98 -46.50 16.56
C ARG A 9 -27.51 -46.21 16.23
N PHE A 10 -27.18 -46.02 14.96
CA PHE A 10 -25.92 -45.41 14.56
C PHE A 10 -26.08 -43.89 14.50
N PHE A 11 -25.44 -43.20 15.44
CA PHE A 11 -25.18 -41.78 15.35
C PHE A 11 -24.22 -41.54 14.18
N TYR A 12 -24.71 -40.91 13.11
CA TYR A 12 -23.80 -40.32 12.12
C TYR A 12 -23.34 -38.98 12.70
N ALA A 13 -22.10 -38.95 13.20
CA ALA A 13 -21.41 -37.71 13.51
C ALA A 13 -21.17 -36.97 12.19
N LEU A 14 -21.84 -35.83 12.02
CA LEU A 14 -21.56 -34.85 10.99
C LEU A 14 -20.17 -34.27 11.26
N LEU A 15 -19.15 -34.73 10.54
CA LEU A 15 -17.83 -34.11 10.58
C LEU A 15 -17.87 -32.87 9.68
N LEU A 16 -18.16 -31.73 10.28
CA LEU A 16 -18.04 -30.42 9.64
C LEU A 16 -16.55 -30.12 9.46
N ALA A 17 -15.97 -30.54 8.33
CA ALA A 17 -14.66 -30.05 7.91
C ALA A 17 -14.84 -28.59 7.47
N ALA A 18 -14.75 -27.66 8.42
CA ALA A 18 -14.57 -26.25 8.10
C ALA A 18 -13.19 -26.11 7.44
N VAL A 19 -13.16 -26.14 6.12
CA VAL A 19 -12.06 -25.53 5.38
C VAL A 19 -12.19 -24.04 5.67
N LEU A 20 -11.45 -23.56 6.66
CA LEU A 20 -11.18 -22.13 6.76
C LEU A 20 -10.58 -21.76 5.40
N PRO A 21 -11.17 -20.84 4.63
CA PRO A 21 -10.44 -20.30 3.51
C PRO A 21 -9.15 -19.75 4.13
N ALA A 22 -8.01 -20.32 3.75
CA ALA A 22 -6.75 -19.64 3.92
C ALA A 22 -7.01 -18.23 3.43
N SER A 23 -6.90 -17.24 4.32
CA SER A 23 -6.97 -15.85 3.90
C SER A 23 -5.80 -15.68 2.95
N ALA A 24 -6.06 -15.92 1.68
CA ALA A 24 -5.27 -15.37 0.62
C ALA A 24 -5.37 -13.88 0.89
N PHE A 25 -4.34 -13.32 1.52
CA PHE A 25 -3.98 -11.94 1.27
C PHE A 25 -3.87 -11.86 -0.25
N ALA A 26 -4.98 -11.54 -0.92
CA ALA A 26 -4.93 -11.07 -2.27
C ALA A 26 -3.98 -9.88 -2.19
N ALA A 27 -2.79 -10.07 -2.76
CA ALA A 27 -1.77 -9.04 -2.82
C ALA A 27 -2.46 -7.75 -3.26
N PRO A 28 -2.26 -6.60 -2.58
CA PRO A 28 -3.00 -5.41 -2.94
C PRO A 28 -2.60 -5.04 -4.37
N THR A 29 -3.45 -5.36 -5.32
CA THR A 29 -3.36 -4.91 -6.71
C THR A 29 -3.80 -3.46 -6.78
N ALA A 30 -3.45 -2.64 -5.80
CA ALA A 30 -4.15 -1.40 -5.54
C ALA A 30 -3.26 -0.37 -4.83
N TYR A 31 -3.32 0.87 -5.30
CA TYR A 31 -2.50 1.96 -4.82
C TYR A 31 -3.24 2.79 -3.77
N ASN A 32 -2.59 3.03 -2.64
CA ASN A 32 -3.04 3.93 -1.59
C ASN A 32 -2.43 5.32 -1.77
N PHE A 33 -3.24 6.30 -2.16
CA PHE A 33 -2.84 7.70 -2.28
C PHE A 33 -3.19 8.53 -1.04
N GLY A 34 -3.71 7.90 0.02
CA GLY A 34 -4.07 8.54 1.28
C GLY A 34 -2.83 8.93 2.10
N TRP A 35 -2.04 9.88 1.60
CA TRP A 35 -0.86 10.42 2.27
C TRP A 35 -0.91 11.94 2.28
N THR A 36 -0.63 12.55 3.43
CA THR A 36 -0.56 14.01 3.58
C THR A 36 0.88 14.43 3.82
N THR A 37 1.35 15.44 3.09
CA THR A 37 2.71 15.98 3.21
C THR A 37 2.71 17.36 3.86
N ALA A 38 3.69 17.62 4.73
CA ALA A 38 3.82 18.89 5.45
C ALA A 38 5.29 19.20 5.78
N GLY A 39 5.59 20.45 6.15
CA GLY A 39 6.93 20.90 6.53
C GLY A 39 7.68 21.66 5.42
N ALA A 40 9.00 21.69 5.52
CA ALA A 40 9.86 22.55 4.70
C ALA A 40 9.87 22.14 3.21
N GLU A 41 9.61 23.10 2.32
CA GLU A 41 9.46 22.83 0.87
C GLU A 41 10.70 22.20 0.24
N MET A 42 11.91 22.59 0.67
CA MET A 42 13.17 22.09 0.11
C MET A 42 13.33 20.56 0.22
N VAL A 43 12.69 19.92 1.20
CA VAL A 43 12.77 18.46 1.42
C VAL A 43 11.40 17.79 1.35
N LYS A 44 10.35 18.53 1.00
CA LYS A 44 9.00 18.00 0.88
C LYS A 44 8.87 17.22 -0.44
N PRO A 45 8.34 15.99 -0.41
CA PRO A 45 8.05 15.28 -1.64
C PRO A 45 6.82 15.88 -2.33
N PHE A 46 6.81 15.82 -3.66
CA PHE A 46 5.62 16.15 -4.45
C PHE A 46 4.50 15.13 -4.25
N GLN A 47 4.86 13.85 -4.17
CA GLN A 47 3.88 12.78 -4.06
C GLN A 47 4.41 11.64 -3.20
N VAL A 48 3.51 11.07 -2.40
CA VAL A 48 3.73 9.83 -1.68
C VAL A 48 2.51 8.93 -1.86
N PHE A 49 2.73 7.67 -2.17
CA PHE A 49 1.69 6.65 -2.21
C PHE A 49 2.32 5.28 -1.94
N ASP A 50 1.50 4.27 -1.69
CA ASP A 50 1.98 2.89 -1.51
C ASP A 50 1.10 1.88 -2.23
N ASP A 51 1.58 0.65 -2.42
CA ASP A 51 0.78 -0.48 -2.93
C ASP A 51 0.60 -1.58 -1.86
N GLY A 52 0.76 -1.21 -0.58
CA GLY A 52 0.80 -2.13 0.54
C GLY A 52 2.08 -2.97 0.66
N GLN A 53 2.93 -3.02 -0.35
CA GLN A 53 4.25 -3.68 -0.29
C GLN A 53 5.41 -2.67 -0.30
N TYR A 54 5.32 -1.66 -1.15
CA TYR A 54 6.31 -0.61 -1.30
C TYR A 54 5.67 0.76 -1.13
N ILE A 55 6.46 1.69 -0.60
CA ILE A 55 6.11 3.12 -0.58
C ILE A 55 6.92 3.82 -1.67
N TYR A 56 6.23 4.58 -2.49
CA TYR A 56 6.77 5.34 -3.62
C TYR A 56 6.74 6.81 -3.27
N VAL A 57 7.91 7.45 -3.36
CA VAL A 57 8.10 8.87 -3.05
C VAL A 57 8.67 9.56 -4.27
N GLN A 58 8.04 10.66 -4.68
CA GLN A 58 8.54 11.52 -5.75
C GLN A 58 9.01 12.85 -5.16
N PHE A 59 10.25 13.21 -5.45
CA PHE A 59 10.81 14.53 -5.14
C PHE A 59 10.92 15.38 -6.41
N ASP A 60 11.07 16.68 -6.25
CA ASP A 60 11.35 17.61 -7.35
C ASP A 60 12.71 17.33 -7.99
N ASP A 61 13.73 17.16 -7.14
CA ASP A 61 15.06 16.78 -7.56
C ASP A 61 15.42 15.36 -7.11
N PRO A 62 15.30 14.35 -7.99
CA PRO A 62 15.66 12.97 -7.66
C PRO A 62 17.17 12.74 -7.49
N ALA A 63 18.02 13.71 -7.85
CA ALA A 63 19.46 13.65 -7.59
C ALA A 63 19.76 13.92 -6.11
N HIS A 64 19.00 14.81 -5.47
CA HIS A 64 19.19 15.23 -4.08
C HIS A 64 18.11 14.66 -3.15
N VAL A 65 18.21 13.36 -2.86
CA VAL A 65 17.27 12.66 -1.96
C VAL A 65 17.65 12.95 -0.50
N PRO A 66 16.73 13.45 0.35
CA PRO A 66 16.99 13.66 1.77
C PRO A 66 17.17 12.34 2.52
N ALA A 67 17.67 12.41 3.76
CA ALA A 67 17.58 11.26 4.65
C ALA A 67 16.10 10.92 4.90
N ILE A 68 15.73 9.66 4.71
CA ILE A 68 14.35 9.19 4.91
C ILE A 68 14.32 8.36 6.18
N LEU A 69 13.52 8.78 7.15
CA LEU A 69 13.35 8.12 8.43
C LEU A 69 11.90 7.74 8.67
N THR A 70 11.67 6.90 9.66
CA THR A 70 10.35 6.60 10.21
C THR A 70 10.37 6.67 11.73
N GLU A 71 9.20 6.77 12.33
CA GLU A 71 9.01 6.68 13.76
C GLU A 71 8.94 5.21 14.20
N THR A 72 9.57 4.92 15.32
CA THR A 72 9.56 3.62 15.99
C THR A 72 9.31 3.86 17.48
N PRO A 73 8.95 2.82 18.26
CA PRO A 73 8.81 2.95 19.71
C PRO A 73 10.06 3.50 20.42
N ASN A 74 11.24 3.34 19.82
CA ASN A 74 12.53 3.77 20.37
C ASN A 74 13.04 5.11 19.77
N GLY A 75 12.19 5.86 19.07
CA GLY A 75 12.56 7.09 18.37
C GLY A 75 12.61 6.90 16.85
N THR A 76 13.45 7.65 16.14
CA THR A 76 13.48 7.60 14.67
C THR A 76 14.49 6.59 14.13
N ALA A 77 14.11 5.82 13.11
CA ALA A 77 15.01 4.90 12.41
C ALA A 77 15.23 5.34 10.96
N LEU A 78 16.46 5.23 10.47
CA LEU A 78 16.80 5.49 9.06
C LEU A 78 16.29 4.36 8.18
N LEU A 79 15.65 4.71 7.06
CA LEU A 79 15.12 3.76 6.08
C LEU A 79 16.06 3.60 4.90
N SER A 80 16.27 2.34 4.50
CA SER A 80 16.91 2.01 3.22
C SER A 80 15.93 2.20 2.07
N TRP A 81 16.43 2.68 0.95
CA TRP A 81 15.64 2.93 -0.26
C TRP A 81 16.44 2.65 -1.52
N ARG A 82 15.74 2.49 -2.65
CA ARG A 82 16.33 2.40 -3.98
C ARG A 82 15.71 3.44 -4.92
N ARG A 83 16.48 3.88 -5.91
CA ARG A 83 15.95 4.66 -7.03
C ARG A 83 15.29 3.74 -8.05
N SER A 84 14.11 4.13 -8.51
CA SER A 84 13.39 3.56 -9.64
C SER A 84 12.73 4.72 -10.35
N TYR A 85 13.46 5.39 -11.24
CA TYR A 85 13.04 6.65 -11.86
C TYR A 85 11.58 6.60 -12.34
N PRO A 86 10.73 7.58 -11.99
CA PRO A 86 11.04 8.84 -11.29
C PRO A 86 10.98 8.78 -9.74
N TYR A 87 10.89 7.60 -9.15
CA TYR A 87 10.58 7.42 -7.72
C TYR A 87 11.77 6.97 -6.88
N ILE A 88 11.68 7.29 -5.59
CA ILE A 88 12.38 6.60 -4.51
C ILE A 88 11.43 5.54 -3.95
N VAL A 89 11.92 4.30 -3.84
CA VAL A 89 11.12 3.15 -3.43
C VAL A 89 11.64 2.61 -2.11
N ILE A 90 10.75 2.55 -1.13
CA ILE A 90 11.00 2.10 0.24
C ILE A 90 10.29 0.77 0.43
N SER A 91 10.99 -0.22 0.98
CA SER A 91 10.47 -1.61 1.14
C SER A 91 10.10 -1.92 2.59
N TYR A 92 9.74 -0.89 3.36
CA TYR A 92 9.43 -0.97 4.78
C TYR A 92 8.01 -0.42 5.04
N PRO A 93 7.17 -1.12 5.82
CA PRO A 93 5.84 -0.64 6.16
C PRO A 93 5.92 0.50 7.19
N ALA A 94 5.87 1.74 6.72
CA ALA A 94 5.85 2.92 7.55
C ALA A 94 4.48 3.64 7.44
N ASN A 95 4.02 4.23 8.55
CA ASN A 95 2.87 5.13 8.56
C ASN A 95 3.26 6.61 8.56
N VAL A 96 4.52 6.89 8.94
CA VAL A 96 5.12 8.21 8.93
C VAL A 96 6.48 8.11 8.26
N LEU A 97 6.71 8.97 7.27
CA LEU A 97 8.01 9.24 6.69
C LEU A 97 8.47 10.63 7.13
N ILE A 98 9.74 10.73 7.51
CA ILE A 98 10.39 11.98 7.88
C ILE A 98 11.53 12.20 6.89
N PHE A 99 11.54 13.35 6.24
CA PHE A 99 12.53 13.75 5.25
C PHE A 99 13.41 14.84 5.84
N ARG A 100 14.73 14.60 5.94
CA ARG A 100 15.66 15.53 6.58
C ARG A 100 16.91 15.81 5.76
N THR A 101 17.28 17.09 5.70
CA THR A 101 18.57 17.57 5.22
C THR A 101 18.98 18.75 6.09
N GLY A 102 20.08 18.62 6.85
CA GLY A 102 20.51 19.65 7.80
C GLY A 102 19.41 19.95 8.84
N ASN A 103 18.99 21.21 8.91
CA ASN A 103 17.89 21.70 9.77
C ASN A 103 16.51 21.66 9.10
N GLN A 104 16.42 21.25 7.83
CA GLN A 104 15.16 21.19 7.09
C GLN A 104 14.48 19.84 7.36
N GLU A 105 13.19 19.89 7.66
CA GLU A 105 12.36 18.69 7.86
C GLU A 105 11.02 18.83 7.14
N ALA A 106 10.62 17.76 6.45
CA ALA A 106 9.27 17.54 5.99
C ALA A 106 8.79 16.15 6.43
N ARG A 107 7.47 15.96 6.44
CA ARG A 107 6.83 14.70 6.83
C ARG A 107 5.78 14.29 5.82
N ALA A 108 5.64 12.99 5.62
CA ALA A 108 4.47 12.38 5.00
C ALA A 108 3.81 11.43 5.99
N THR A 109 2.51 11.61 6.22
CA THR A 109 1.73 10.78 7.13
C THR A 109 0.63 10.08 6.37
N ARG A 110 0.53 8.77 6.53
CA ARG A 110 -0.55 7.97 5.94
C ARG A 110 -1.87 8.29 6.66
N TRP A 111 -2.87 8.65 5.87
CA TRP A 111 -4.23 8.88 6.30
C TRP A 111 -5.04 7.58 6.28
N TYR A 112 -5.85 7.39 7.32
CA TYR A 112 -6.78 6.27 7.46
C TYR A 112 -8.19 6.83 7.69
N VAL A 113 -9.18 6.30 6.97
CA VAL A 113 -10.61 6.54 7.26
C VAL A 113 -11.12 5.28 7.95
N ASP A 114 -11.63 5.40 9.18
CA ASP A 114 -12.09 4.27 10.00
C ASP A 114 -11.05 3.12 10.15
N GLY A 115 -9.76 3.48 10.14
CA GLY A 115 -8.66 2.52 10.22
C GLY A 115 -8.30 1.85 8.88
N VAL A 116 -8.96 2.21 7.78
CA VAL A 116 -8.72 1.64 6.44
C VAL A 116 -8.01 2.67 5.53
N PRO A 117 -6.91 2.30 4.86
CA PRO A 117 -6.24 3.18 3.90
C PRO A 117 -7.11 3.39 2.64
N GLN A 118 -7.01 4.56 2.01
CA GLN A 118 -7.79 4.90 0.82
C GLN A 118 -7.12 4.34 -0.44
N VAL A 119 -7.62 3.21 -0.91
CA VAL A 119 -6.98 2.38 -1.93
C VAL A 119 -7.72 2.43 -3.28
N VAL A 120 -6.97 2.53 -4.38
CA VAL A 120 -7.44 2.53 -5.78
C VAL A 120 -6.96 1.26 -6.48
N LEU A 121 -7.87 0.44 -7.01
CA LEU A 121 -7.50 -0.76 -7.75
C LEU A 121 -6.67 -0.43 -9.01
N ARG A 122 -5.60 -1.19 -9.24
CA ARG A 122 -4.71 -1.09 -10.40
C ARG A 122 -5.46 -1.57 -11.64
N GLY A 123 -5.37 -0.81 -12.73
CA GLY A 123 -6.01 -1.16 -14.01
C GLY A 123 -7.48 -0.74 -14.13
N THR A 124 -8.10 -0.20 -13.07
CA THR A 124 -9.44 0.42 -13.14
C THR A 124 -9.38 1.93 -13.32
N ALA A 125 -8.18 2.51 -13.49
CA ALA A 125 -8.03 3.92 -13.80
C ALA A 125 -8.55 4.21 -15.21
N ALA A 126 -9.82 4.61 -15.31
CA ALA A 126 -10.40 5.19 -16.52
C ALA A 126 -10.17 6.71 -16.46
N PRO A 127 -9.46 7.31 -17.44
CA PRO A 127 -9.29 8.76 -17.46
C PRO A 127 -10.68 9.42 -17.60
N VAL A 128 -11.06 10.24 -16.61
CA VAL A 128 -12.31 11.01 -16.66
C VAL A 128 -12.22 12.15 -17.69
N LYS A 129 -11.01 12.59 -18.03
CA LYS A 129 -10.70 13.45 -19.18
C LYS A 129 -9.33 13.12 -19.75
N THR A 130 -9.28 12.80 -21.04
CA THR A 130 -8.05 12.78 -21.84
C THR A 130 -7.87 14.17 -22.46
N THR A 131 -7.07 15.03 -21.84
CA THR A 131 -6.64 16.29 -22.46
C THR A 131 -5.23 16.10 -23.01
N GLY A 132 -5.15 15.79 -24.29
CA GLY A 132 -3.89 15.63 -25.03
C GLY A 132 -3.97 14.48 -26.02
N ALA A 133 -4.49 14.75 -27.23
CA ALA A 133 -4.18 13.90 -28.36
C ALA A 133 -2.77 14.28 -28.83
N ALA A 134 -1.80 13.39 -28.68
CA ALA A 134 -0.57 13.49 -29.45
C ALA A 134 -0.98 13.30 -30.92
N ALA A 135 -0.88 14.36 -31.73
CA ALA A 135 -1.14 14.28 -33.15
C ALA A 135 -0.13 13.28 -33.75
N SER A 136 -0.63 12.16 -34.28
CA SER A 136 0.18 11.31 -35.15
C SER A 136 0.45 12.11 -36.42
N GLN A 137 1.65 12.67 -36.56
CA GLN A 137 2.14 13.08 -37.87
C GLN A 137 2.30 11.80 -38.69
N GLY A 138 1.43 11.65 -39.70
CA GLY A 138 1.61 10.65 -40.74
C GLY A 138 2.81 11.04 -41.58
N ASN A 139 3.74 10.10 -41.76
CA ASN A 139 4.76 10.22 -42.78
C ASN A 139 4.16 9.83 -44.12
N GLU A 140 4.38 10.68 -45.11
CA GLU A 140 4.12 10.47 -46.54
C GLU A 140 4.95 9.31 -47.10
#